data_AF-A0A2S8WHV2-F1
#
_entry.id   AF-A0A2S8WHV2-F1
#
_cell.length_a   1.000
_cell.length_b   1.000
_cell.length_c   1.000
_cell.angle_alpha   90.00
_cell.angle_beta   90.00
_cell.angle_gamma   90.00
#
_symmetry.space_group_name_H-M   'P 1'
#
loop_
_entity.id
_entity.type
_entity.pdbx_description
1 polymer ?
#
loop_
_entity_poly.entity_id
_entity_poly.type
_entity_poly.pdbx_seq_one_letter_code
_entity_poly.pdbx_strand_id
1 'polypeptide(L)'
;MLDQHGNRDFTAVVPGTKLVGDITYLKTGSGWLYLATVIVLATRMVVGWSMSSNMRTQLIIDAMTMARTHGRLATDGAIFHSDYAEESVKPSMGNHPLWFRGLEPIPRLNVFAISVNRAVEACLRQAARWLLR
;
A
#
# COMPACT_ATOMS: atom_id res chain seq x y z
N MET A 1 -4.72 -12.68 4.37
CA MET A 1 -5.70 -12.72 3.25
C MET A 1 -5.86 -14.15 2.74
N LEU A 2 -6.41 -15.03 3.57
CA LEU A 2 -6.64 -16.43 3.23
C LEU A 2 -8.13 -16.75 3.44
N ASP A 3 -8.69 -17.64 2.64
CA ASP A 3 -10.01 -18.21 2.84
C ASP A 3 -9.98 -19.28 3.95
N GLN A 4 -11.15 -19.85 4.25
CA GLN A 4 -11.31 -20.92 5.24
C GLN A 4 -10.54 -22.21 4.92
N HIS A 5 -10.05 -22.37 3.70
CA HIS A 5 -9.25 -23.51 3.25
C HIS A 5 -7.75 -23.18 3.20
N GLY A 6 -7.34 -22.00 3.66
CA GLY A 6 -5.95 -21.53 3.60
C GLY A 6 -5.50 -21.08 2.21
N ASN A 7 -6.41 -20.98 1.24
CA ASN A 7 -6.10 -20.46 -0.08
C ASN A 7 -6.12 -18.92 -0.05
N ARG A 8 -5.28 -18.30 -0.88
CA ARG A 8 -5.24 -16.84 -0.98
C ARG A 8 -6.53 -16.29 -1.57
N ASP A 9 -7.19 -15.40 -0.83
CA ASP A 9 -8.41 -14.72 -1.26
C ASP A 9 -8.26 -13.19 -1.18
N PHE A 10 -8.19 -12.57 -2.35
CA PHE A 10 -8.07 -11.12 -2.54
C PHE A 10 -9.40 -10.45 -2.86
N THR A 11 -10.52 -11.19 -2.81
CA THR A 11 -11.85 -10.64 -3.06
C THR A 11 -12.22 -9.69 -1.93
N ALA A 12 -12.54 -8.44 -2.26
CA ALA A 12 -12.95 -7.43 -1.30
C ALA A 12 -14.19 -6.72 -1.82
N VAL A 13 -15.32 -6.94 -1.16
CA VAL A 13 -16.61 -6.30 -1.52
C VAL A 13 -16.81 -5.01 -0.74
N VAL A 14 -16.40 -5.00 0.52
CA VAL A 14 -16.56 -3.84 1.41
C VAL A 14 -15.27 -3.01 1.40
N PRO A 15 -15.32 -1.72 1.00
CA PRO A 15 -14.17 -0.83 1.07
C PRO A 15 -13.53 -0.78 2.46
N GLY A 16 -12.20 -0.69 2.50
CA GLY A 16 -11.43 -0.59 3.75
C GLY A 16 -11.25 -1.89 4.52
N THR A 17 -11.78 -3.03 4.06
CA THR A 17 -11.60 -4.34 4.74
C THR A 17 -10.36 -5.10 4.29
N LYS A 18 -9.98 -4.99 3.01
CA LYS A 18 -8.73 -5.55 2.48
C LYS A 18 -7.96 -4.47 1.74
N LEU A 19 -6.73 -4.23 2.18
CA LEU A 19 -5.82 -3.24 1.63
C LEU A 19 -4.51 -3.90 1.23
N VAL A 20 -3.87 -3.36 0.20
CA VAL A 20 -2.57 -3.82 -0.26
C VAL A 20 -1.61 -2.66 -0.36
N GLY A 21 -0.33 -2.91 -0.14
CA GLY A 21 0.70 -1.88 -0.31
C GLY A 21 1.95 -2.41 -0.96
N ASP A 22 2.61 -1.55 -1.72
CA ASP A 22 3.82 -1.84 -2.44
C ASP A 22 4.75 -0.63 -2.42
N ILE A 23 6.06 -0.87 -2.50
CA ILE A 23 7.09 0.16 -2.60
C ILE A 23 7.71 0.07 -3.99
N THR A 24 7.56 1.13 -4.76
CA THR A 24 8.20 1.27 -6.07
C THR A 24 9.26 2.36 -6.06
N TYR A 25 10.11 2.38 -7.07
CA TYR A 25 11.18 3.36 -7.23
C TYR A 25 10.98 4.16 -8.52
N LEU A 26 11.05 5.49 -8.39
CA LEU A 26 10.85 6.45 -9.45
C LEU A 26 12.19 7.07 -9.83
N LYS A 27 12.54 6.96 -11.12
CA LYS A 27 13.73 7.64 -11.66
C LYS A 27 13.42 9.12 -11.90
N THR A 28 14.16 9.99 -11.24
CA THR A 28 14.10 11.46 -11.40
C THR A 28 15.40 11.99 -12.01
N GLY A 29 15.43 13.27 -12.39
CA GLY A 29 16.65 13.93 -12.87
C GLY A 29 17.74 14.09 -11.79
N SER A 30 17.37 14.06 -10.52
CA SER A 30 18.27 14.23 -9.37
C SER A 30 18.60 12.92 -8.64
N GLY A 31 18.20 11.77 -9.20
CA GLY A 31 18.39 10.46 -8.59
C GLY A 31 17.11 9.65 -8.46
N TRP A 32 17.07 8.72 -7.50
CA TRP A 32 15.92 7.84 -7.27
C TRP A 32 15.05 8.36 -6.12
N LEU A 33 13.74 8.24 -6.28
CA LEU A 33 12.75 8.47 -5.22
C LEU A 33 11.99 7.16 -4.98
N TYR A 34 11.84 6.76 -3.73
CA TYR A 34 11.03 5.62 -3.32
C TYR A 34 9.62 6.10 -3.02
N LEU A 35 8.62 5.41 -3.54
CA LEU A 35 7.20 5.68 -3.35
C LEU A 35 6.53 4.45 -2.76
N ALA A 36 5.98 4.58 -1.55
CA ALA A 36 5.05 3.60 -1.00
C ALA A 36 3.62 4.00 -1.32
N THR A 37 2.76 3.03 -1.61
CA THR A 37 1.31 3.22 -1.81
C THR A 37 0.51 2.23 -0.98
N VAL A 38 -0.70 2.64 -0.57
CA VAL A 38 -1.72 1.79 0.05
C VAL A 38 -3.00 1.89 -0.77
N ILE A 39 -3.51 0.74 -1.19
CA ILE A 39 -4.64 0.60 -2.12
C ILE A 39 -5.75 -0.20 -1.45
N VAL A 40 -6.98 0.27 -1.53
CA VAL A 40 -8.16 -0.52 -1.11
C VAL A 40 -8.57 -1.46 -2.23
N LEU A 41 -8.63 -2.78 -1.97
CA LEU A 41 -8.93 -3.78 -3.01
C LEU A 41 -10.35 -3.67 -3.59
N ALA A 42 -11.32 -3.22 -2.79
CA ALA A 42 -12.72 -3.11 -3.24
C ALA A 42 -12.92 -1.96 -4.25
N THR A 43 -12.22 -0.84 -4.05
CA THR A 43 -12.39 0.37 -4.87
C THR A 43 -11.26 0.61 -5.85
N ARG A 44 -10.13 -0.10 -5.69
CA ARG A 44 -8.88 0.08 -6.45
C ARG A 44 -8.25 1.46 -6.31
N MET A 45 -8.69 2.24 -5.31
CA MET A 45 -8.17 3.58 -5.05
C MET A 45 -6.89 3.52 -4.21
N VAL A 46 -5.90 4.33 -4.58
CA VAL A 46 -4.80 4.69 -3.70
C VAL A 46 -5.36 5.59 -2.59
N VAL A 47 -5.25 5.14 -1.34
CA VAL A 47 -5.79 5.83 -0.16
C VAL A 47 -4.71 6.35 0.77
N GLY A 48 -3.48 5.89 0.58
CA GLY A 48 -2.29 6.27 1.31
C GLY A 48 -1.05 6.23 0.42
N TRP A 49 -0.08 7.10 0.66
CA TRP A 49 1.20 7.16 -0.04
C TRP A 49 2.24 7.89 0.82
N SER A 50 3.51 7.60 0.58
CA SER A 50 4.65 8.32 1.17
C SER A 50 5.85 8.23 0.23
N MET A 51 6.74 9.22 0.26
CA MET A 51 7.92 9.30 -0.61
C MET A 51 9.19 9.66 0.15
N SER A 52 10.32 9.10 -0.25
CA SER A 52 11.64 9.35 0.35
C SER A 52 12.77 9.12 -0.65
N SER A 53 13.93 9.74 -0.43
CA SER A 53 15.16 9.50 -1.21
C SER A 53 15.87 8.19 -0.84
N ASN A 54 15.36 7.44 0.14
CA ASN A 54 15.91 6.15 0.56
C ASN A 54 14.80 5.15 0.94
N MET A 55 15.07 3.86 0.75
CA MET A 55 14.14 2.79 1.11
C MET A 55 14.19 2.52 2.61
N ARG A 56 13.05 2.70 3.30
CA ARG A 56 12.90 2.42 4.74
C ARG A 56 11.51 1.90 5.01
N THR A 57 11.36 1.07 6.05
CA THR A 57 10.05 0.61 6.54
C THR A 57 9.11 1.77 6.88
N GLN A 58 9.66 2.93 7.27
CA GLN A 58 8.87 4.14 7.56
C GLN A 58 7.99 4.58 6.38
N LEU A 59 8.39 4.34 5.13
CA LEU A 59 7.59 4.69 3.97
C LEU A 59 6.21 4.03 3.99
N ILE A 60 6.16 2.73 4.25
CA ILE A 60 4.87 2.02 4.26
C ILE A 60 4.07 2.35 5.52
N ILE A 61 4.75 2.61 6.65
CA ILE A 61 4.11 3.08 7.89
C ILE A 61 3.42 4.42 7.65
N ASP A 62 4.09 5.38 7.02
CA ASP A 62 3.53 6.72 6.77
C ASP A 62 2.35 6.65 5.80
N ALA A 63 2.49 5.86 4.72
CA ALA A 63 1.41 5.64 3.76
C ALA A 63 0.18 5.01 4.43
N MET A 64 0.40 4.02 5.30
CA MET A 64 -0.67 3.34 6.05
C MET A 64 -1.31 4.26 7.10
N THR A 65 -0.49 5.07 7.78
CA THR A 65 -0.95 6.10 8.72
C THR A 65 -1.87 7.09 8.01
N MET A 66 -1.47 7.57 6.82
CA MET A 66 -2.31 8.48 6.04
C MET A 66 -3.63 7.81 5.59
N ALA A 67 -3.60 6.56 5.15
CA ALA A 67 -4.83 5.85 4.80
C ALA A 67 -5.79 5.72 6.01
N ARG A 68 -5.24 5.50 7.22
CA ARG A 68 -6.01 5.45 8.47
C ARG A 68 -6.59 6.81 8.83
N THR A 69 -5.79 7.88 8.79
CA THR A 69 -6.25 9.24 9.14
C THR A 69 -7.32 9.75 8.16
N HIS A 70 -7.27 9.34 6.90
CA HIS A 70 -8.32 9.62 5.91
C HIS A 70 -9.60 8.80 6.10
N GLY A 71 -9.70 7.96 7.14
CA GLY A 71 -10.89 7.14 7.41
C GLY A 71 -11.13 6.06 6.35
N ARG A 72 -10.07 5.59 5.67
CA ARG A 72 -10.18 4.63 4.56
C ARG A 72 -10.06 3.17 4.99
N LEU A 73 -9.96 2.93 6.30
CA LEU A 73 -9.89 1.62 6.91
C LEU A 73 -11.18 1.33 7.65
N ALA A 74 -11.67 0.10 7.52
CA ALA A 74 -12.69 -0.39 8.42
C ALA A 74 -12.17 -0.32 9.86
N THR A 75 -13.02 0.08 10.79
CA THR A 75 -12.68 0.21 12.21
C THR A 75 -12.39 -1.13 12.88
N ASP A 76 -12.83 -2.23 12.27
CA ASP A 76 -12.55 -3.60 12.70
C ASP A 76 -12.29 -4.50 11.48
N GLY A 77 -11.42 -5.49 11.68
CA GLY A 77 -11.16 -6.55 10.71
C GLY A 77 -10.48 -6.11 9.41
N ALA A 78 -9.93 -4.88 9.35
CA ALA A 78 -9.15 -4.46 8.20
C ALA A 78 -7.83 -5.25 8.13
N ILE A 79 -7.57 -5.85 6.97
CA ILE A 79 -6.36 -6.63 6.70
C ILE A 79 -5.53 -5.88 5.67
N PHE A 80 -4.28 -5.58 6.01
CA PHE A 80 -3.30 -4.99 5.12
C PHE A 80 -2.21 -6.01 4.78
N HIS A 81 -1.87 -6.09 3.49
CA HIS A 81 -0.79 -6.93 3.01
C HIS A 81 0.15 -6.15 2.09
N SER A 82 1.44 -6.27 2.35
CA SER A 82 2.53 -5.74 1.55
C SER A 82 3.65 -6.77 1.53
N ASP A 83 4.40 -6.85 0.43
CA ASP A 83 5.60 -7.67 0.34
C ASP A 83 6.67 -7.26 1.39
N TYR A 84 6.51 -6.08 2.02
CA TYR A 84 7.37 -5.57 3.08
C TYR A 84 6.73 -5.64 4.48
N ALA A 85 5.43 -5.95 4.58
CA ALA A 85 4.66 -5.82 5.82
C ALA A 85 3.29 -6.52 5.77
N GLU A 86 2.92 -7.25 6.82
CA GLU A 86 1.52 -7.62 7.06
C GLU A 86 1.00 -6.96 8.34
N GLU A 87 -0.22 -6.43 8.29
CA GLU A 87 -0.89 -5.80 9.44
C GLU A 87 -2.38 -6.17 9.47
N SER A 88 -2.95 -6.30 10.67
CA SER A 88 -4.38 -6.50 10.88
C SER A 88 -4.89 -5.56 11.98
N VAL A 89 -5.97 -4.84 11.70
CA VAL A 89 -6.58 -3.91 12.65
C VAL A 89 -7.60 -4.64 13.52
N LYS A 90 -7.49 -4.50 14.85
CA LYS A 90 -8.43 -5.04 15.85
C LYS A 90 -9.09 -3.91 16.65
N PRO A 91 -10.30 -4.13 17.21
CA PRO A 91 -11.09 -3.07 17.88
C PRO A 91 -10.40 -2.42 19.09
N SER A 92 -9.53 -3.16 19.77
CA SER A 92 -8.81 -2.70 20.97
C SER A 92 -7.43 -2.11 20.68
N MET A 93 -7.03 -2.06 19.40
CA MET A 93 -5.69 -1.62 19.03
C MET A 93 -5.67 -0.10 18.86
N GLY A 94 -5.33 0.59 19.94
CA GLY A 94 -4.97 2.01 19.94
C GLY A 94 -3.82 2.33 18.97
N ASN A 95 -3.34 3.57 18.99
CA ASN A 95 -2.34 4.14 18.06
C ASN A 95 -0.94 3.48 18.05
N HIS A 96 -0.77 2.24 18.53
CA HIS A 96 0.51 1.54 18.52
C HIS A 96 0.72 0.68 17.27
N PRO A 97 1.87 0.81 16.58
CA PRO A 97 2.25 -0.06 15.47
C PRO A 97 2.74 -1.39 16.05
N LEU A 98 2.10 -2.51 15.72
CA LEU A 98 2.60 -3.84 16.12
C LEU A 98 3.03 -4.64 14.89
N TRP A 99 4.35 -4.73 14.78
CA TRP A 99 5.19 -5.82 14.24
C TRP A 99 4.87 -6.40 12.86
N PHE A 100 5.67 -5.92 11.91
CA PHE A 100 6.03 -6.56 10.63
C PHE A 100 6.45 -8.01 10.83
N ARG A 101 5.70 -8.96 10.27
CA ARG A 101 6.20 -10.33 10.09
C ARG A 101 6.62 -10.47 8.62
N GLY A 102 7.91 -10.66 8.39
CA GLY A 102 8.47 -10.92 7.07
C GLY A 102 7.83 -12.18 6.48
N LEU A 103 7.18 -12.01 5.35
CA LEU A 103 6.60 -13.08 4.55
C LEU A 103 7.09 -12.95 3.12
N GLU A 104 7.20 -14.10 2.47
CA GLU A 104 7.61 -14.25 1.08
C GLU A 104 6.70 -13.44 0.13
N PRO A 105 7.24 -12.85 -0.95
CA PRO A 105 6.47 -12.06 -1.92
C PRO A 105 5.27 -12.84 -2.47
N ILE A 106 4.09 -12.21 -2.55
CA ILE A 106 2.89 -12.87 -3.07
C ILE A 106 2.72 -12.60 -4.58
N PRO A 107 2.96 -13.58 -5.48
CA PRO A 107 3.08 -13.31 -6.92
C PRO A 107 1.80 -12.76 -7.59
N ARG A 108 0.60 -13.15 -7.13
CA ARG A 108 -0.68 -12.71 -7.74
C ARG A 108 -1.15 -11.35 -7.23
N LEU A 109 -0.83 -10.99 -5.99
CA LEU A 109 -1.16 -9.69 -5.41
C LEU A 109 -0.24 -8.61 -6.00
N ASN A 110 1.02 -9.00 -6.23
CA ASN A 110 2.05 -8.15 -6.78
C ASN A 110 1.67 -7.63 -8.18
N VAL A 111 1.05 -8.44 -9.05
CA VAL A 111 0.63 -7.97 -10.40
C VAL A 111 -0.35 -6.78 -10.34
N PHE A 112 -1.32 -6.80 -9.42
CA PHE A 112 -2.28 -5.70 -9.31
C PHE A 112 -1.64 -4.45 -8.69
N ALA A 113 -0.93 -4.60 -7.57
CA ALA A 113 -0.24 -3.49 -6.91
C ALA A 113 0.82 -2.88 -7.84
N ILE A 114 1.61 -3.70 -8.56
CA ILE A 114 2.54 -3.28 -9.62
C ILE A 114 1.79 -2.50 -10.70
N SER A 115 0.64 -2.99 -11.17
CA SER A 115 -0.08 -2.33 -12.26
C SER A 115 -0.59 -0.94 -11.85
N VAL A 116 -1.11 -0.80 -10.62
CA VAL A 116 -1.48 0.50 -10.06
C VAL A 116 -0.25 1.38 -9.86
N ASN A 117 0.83 0.85 -9.31
CA ASN A 117 2.07 1.61 -9.10
C ASN A 117 2.71 2.07 -10.41
N ARG A 118 2.63 1.27 -11.48
CA ARG A 118 3.02 1.69 -12.84
C ARG A 118 2.13 2.80 -13.38
N ALA A 119 0.82 2.76 -13.10
CA ALA A 119 -0.09 3.83 -13.49
C ALA A 119 0.20 5.13 -12.72
N VAL A 120 0.46 5.04 -11.42
CA VAL A 120 0.87 6.17 -10.58
C VAL A 120 2.20 6.73 -11.06
N GLU A 121 3.19 5.89 -11.35
CA GLU A 121 4.47 6.28 -11.93
C GLU A 121 4.28 7.02 -13.27
N ALA A 122 3.46 6.48 -14.17
CA ALA A 122 3.18 7.11 -15.45
C ALA A 122 2.54 8.49 -15.28
N CYS A 123 1.57 8.63 -14.37
CA CYS A 123 0.95 9.91 -14.03
C CYS A 123 1.95 10.91 -13.46
N LEU A 124 2.79 10.49 -12.51
CA LEU A 124 3.83 11.35 -11.92
C LEU A 124 4.85 11.80 -12.97
N ARG A 125 5.25 10.90 -13.88
CA ARG A 125 6.12 11.25 -15.00
C ARG A 125 5.47 12.27 -15.94
N GLN A 126 4.17 12.16 -16.18
CA GLN A 126 3.45 13.13 -17.01
C GLN A 126 3.30 14.48 -16.33
N ALA A 127 2.99 14.50 -15.02
CA ALA A 127 2.91 15.72 -14.23
C ALA A 127 4.26 16.44 -14.17
N ALA A 128 5.36 15.70 -13.96
CA ALA A 128 6.71 16.26 -13.97
C ALA A 128 7.06 16.89 -15.33
N ARG A 129 6.68 16.26 -16.45
CA ARG A 129 6.85 16.86 -17.79
C ARG A 129 6.05 18.15 -17.98
N TRP A 130 4.89 18.25 -17.34
CA TRP A 130 4.03 19.43 -17.39
C TRP A 130 4.60 20.59 -16.57
N LEU A 131 5.12 20.32 -15.38
CA LEU A 131 5.70 21.33 -14.48
C LEU A 131 7.04 21.89 -14.97
N LEU A 132 7.74 21.17 -15.84
CA LEU A 132 9.05 21.57 -16.40
C LEU A 132 8.94 22.25 -17.77
N ARG A 133 7.72 22.57 -18.22
CA ARG A 133 7.44 23.37 -19.42
C ARG A 133 6.92 24.74 -18.99
#